data_AF-A0A532TJS7-F1
#
_entry.id   AF-A0A532TJS7-F1
#
_cell.length_a   1.000
_cell.length_b   1.000
_cell.length_c   1.000
_cell.angle_alpha   90.00
_cell.angle_beta   90.00
_cell.angle_gamma   90.00
#
_symmetry.space_group_name_H-M   'P 1'
#
loop_
_entity.id
_entity.type
_entity.pdbx_description
1 polymer ?
#
loop_
_entity_poly.entity_id
_entity_poly.type
_entity_poly.pdbx_seq_one_letter_code
_entity_poly.pdbx_strand_id
1 'polypeptide(L)'
;MMPTYLDVDRKSNGNTLICTFSFEEVLNYPNRMANKIPVEPNSTDHKIFEVDRNGNKVWEMIGLAQPHEIVELANGHLLIADTGYDRVIEVDYPNKNIVWEWKPELINWTRVNPNWSSSHYYNNPFAFDWSHLNDVDFQHRGAWNACLISIRNFDMIVEVNYTAEKFGPSNNPDNIIWYYGDYGDHSLLHRQHNPDYLSNGNIIIADSENDRIIEVNYTTKNVEWIYQGNLEWPRDADEMPNGNLLITDSLGSRVIQINKESKEIVWQYKGDLINPYEADLLENENVLIGNGIGGVVYEINPDGVIVWRYGLSYLKSVVYLNCIISILMGVLFLFFTYTKIRTINAVRGKNTKNYVIVGILIGFITISIIILLTYTSITILIFRILFSSR
;
A
#
# COMPACT_ATOMS: atom_id res chain seq x y z
N MET A 1 12.58 13.12 -0.90
CA MET A 1 11.29 13.19 -1.62
C MET A 1 10.17 12.78 -0.66
N MET A 2 8.89 12.97 -0.98
CA MET A 2 7.80 12.43 -0.14
C MET A 2 7.79 10.90 -0.32
N PRO A 3 7.94 10.10 0.76
CA PRO A 3 7.94 8.65 0.63
C PRO A 3 6.51 8.11 0.59
N THR A 4 6.34 7.01 -0.13
CA THR A 4 5.23 6.08 0.03
C THR A 4 5.76 4.87 0.81
N TYR A 5 5.07 4.43 1.87
CA TYR A 5 5.43 3.20 2.60
C TYR A 5 4.38 2.13 2.31
N LEU A 6 4.83 1.04 1.67
CA LEU A 6 3.96 -0.05 1.26
C LEU A 6 4.02 -1.14 2.32
N ASP A 7 4.58 -2.30 2.01
CA ASP A 7 4.85 -3.34 2.98
C ASP A 7 5.82 -2.88 4.09
N VAL A 8 5.55 -3.36 5.31
CA VAL A 8 6.18 -2.97 6.56
C VAL A 8 6.32 -4.13 7.55
N ASP A 9 7.40 -4.86 7.46
CA ASP A 9 7.51 -6.10 8.21
C ASP A 9 8.28 -5.98 9.56
N ARG A 10 7.79 -6.60 10.64
CA ARG A 10 8.44 -6.58 11.97
C ARG A 10 9.38 -7.76 12.15
N LYS A 11 10.67 -7.48 12.21
CA LYS A 11 11.69 -8.49 12.54
C LYS A 11 11.60 -8.94 14.00
N SER A 12 12.02 -10.18 14.24
CA SER A 12 12.12 -10.78 15.59
C SER A 12 13.03 -10.03 16.57
N ASN A 13 14.01 -9.28 16.06
CA ASN A 13 14.88 -8.41 16.86
C ASN A 13 14.22 -7.07 17.26
N GLY A 14 12.98 -6.83 16.83
CA GLY A 14 12.22 -5.61 17.05
C GLY A 14 12.41 -4.53 16.01
N ASN A 15 13.31 -4.69 15.04
CA ASN A 15 13.47 -3.73 13.95
C ASN A 15 12.32 -3.86 12.93
N THR A 16 12.15 -2.84 12.08
CA THR A 16 11.12 -2.84 11.03
C THR A 16 11.77 -2.71 9.67
N LEU A 17 11.46 -3.65 8.77
CA LEU A 17 11.74 -3.55 7.34
C LEU A 17 10.63 -2.72 6.69
N ILE A 18 10.98 -1.89 5.71
CA ILE A 18 10.03 -0.98 5.06
C ILE A 18 10.33 -0.92 3.57
N CYS A 19 9.32 -1.28 2.77
CA CYS A 19 9.27 -1.01 1.34
C CYS A 19 8.91 0.45 1.08
N THR A 20 9.69 1.14 0.25
CA THR A 20 9.38 2.53 -0.11
C THR A 20 9.72 2.86 -1.55
N PHE A 21 8.91 3.77 -2.09
CA PHE A 21 9.17 4.41 -3.37
C PHE A 21 8.71 5.87 -3.35
N SER A 22 9.03 6.60 -4.42
CA SER A 22 8.70 8.01 -4.52
C SER A 22 7.20 8.26 -4.67
N PHE A 23 6.63 9.13 -3.84
CA PHE A 23 5.26 9.62 -4.06
C PHE A 23 5.11 10.42 -5.36
N GLU A 24 6.18 11.07 -5.84
CA GLU A 24 6.15 11.77 -7.13
C GLU A 24 5.87 10.81 -8.30
N GLU A 25 6.35 9.57 -8.17
CA GLU A 25 6.10 8.48 -9.12
C GLU A 25 4.60 8.12 -9.21
N VAL A 26 3.86 8.28 -8.10
CA VAL A 26 2.39 8.11 -8.06
C VAL A 26 1.68 9.27 -8.75
N LEU A 27 2.14 10.50 -8.51
CA LEU A 27 1.50 11.72 -9.05
C LEU A 27 1.73 11.89 -10.54
N ASN A 28 2.94 11.62 -11.03
CA ASN A 28 3.29 11.79 -12.44
C ASN A 28 2.64 10.72 -13.32
N TYR A 29 2.33 9.56 -12.75
CA TYR A 29 1.89 8.37 -13.48
C TYR A 29 0.70 7.68 -12.80
N PRO A 30 -0.46 8.36 -12.66
CA PRO A 30 -1.59 7.86 -11.87
C PRO A 30 -2.28 6.62 -12.47
N ASN A 31 -2.20 6.43 -13.79
CA ASN A 31 -2.62 5.20 -14.47
C ASN A 31 -1.43 4.64 -15.26
N ARG A 32 -0.71 3.71 -14.64
CA ARG A 32 0.48 3.07 -15.23
C ARG A 32 0.16 2.18 -16.43
N MET A 33 -1.01 1.54 -16.46
CA MET A 33 -1.47 0.74 -17.60
C MET A 33 -1.70 1.58 -18.86
N ALA A 34 -2.11 2.84 -18.70
CA ALA A 34 -2.23 3.78 -19.80
C ALA A 34 -0.90 4.48 -20.15
N ASN A 35 0.08 4.42 -19.26
CA ASN A 35 1.33 5.13 -19.42
C ASN A 35 2.31 4.39 -20.33
N LYS A 36 3.08 5.15 -21.12
CA LYS A 36 4.12 4.63 -22.02
C LYS A 36 5.53 5.02 -21.57
N ILE A 37 5.71 5.22 -20.27
CA ILE A 37 6.98 5.60 -19.65
C ILE A 37 7.33 4.52 -18.61
N PRO A 38 8.53 3.91 -18.68
CA PRO A 38 8.98 2.94 -17.69
C PRO A 38 9.15 3.60 -16.31
N VAL A 39 9.03 2.79 -15.26
CA VAL A 39 9.41 3.22 -13.91
C VAL A 39 10.90 3.59 -13.93
N GLU A 40 11.25 4.74 -13.35
CA GLU A 40 12.65 5.19 -13.32
C GLU A 40 13.51 4.17 -12.54
N PRO A 41 14.41 3.43 -13.23
CA PRO A 41 15.21 2.41 -12.59
C PRO A 41 16.27 3.03 -11.69
N ASN A 42 16.59 2.37 -10.58
CA ASN A 42 17.65 2.79 -9.65
C ASN A 42 17.47 4.15 -8.96
N SER A 43 16.23 4.66 -8.87
CA SER A 43 15.95 5.82 -8.01
C SER A 43 16.36 5.51 -6.57
N THR A 44 17.07 6.43 -5.90
CA THR A 44 17.44 6.27 -4.47
C THR A 44 16.24 6.35 -3.53
N ASP A 45 15.09 6.78 -4.06
CA ASP A 45 13.81 6.77 -3.36
C ASP A 45 13.12 5.41 -3.46
N HIS A 46 13.49 4.55 -4.43
CA HIS A 46 12.96 3.20 -4.61
C HIS A 46 13.89 2.21 -3.91
N LYS A 47 13.49 1.78 -2.72
CA LYS A 47 14.37 1.02 -1.83
C LYS A 47 13.61 0.27 -0.77
N ILE A 48 14.35 -0.62 -0.13
CA ILE A 48 13.97 -1.24 1.13
C ILE A 48 14.98 -0.78 2.18
N PHE A 49 14.52 -0.54 3.40
CA PHE A 49 15.41 -0.19 4.49
C PHE A 49 14.90 -0.74 5.82
N GLU A 50 15.81 -0.88 6.77
CA GLU A 50 15.53 -1.36 8.12
C GLU A 50 15.75 -0.24 9.12
N VAL A 51 14.82 -0.11 10.07
CA VAL A 51 14.91 0.85 11.18
C VAL A 51 14.85 0.15 12.53
N ASP A 52 15.63 0.65 13.49
CA ASP A 52 15.52 0.22 14.87
C ASP A 52 14.26 0.81 15.56
N ARG A 53 13.98 0.38 16.79
CA ARG A 53 12.84 0.90 17.59
C ARG A 53 12.90 2.41 17.86
N ASN A 54 14.08 3.03 17.78
CA ASN A 54 14.26 4.48 17.93
C ASN A 54 14.06 5.23 16.59
N GLY A 55 13.85 4.52 15.49
CA GLY A 55 13.73 5.08 14.15
C GLY A 55 15.06 5.37 13.46
N ASN A 56 16.19 4.85 13.96
CA ASN A 56 17.45 4.96 13.27
C ASN A 56 17.51 3.94 12.13
N LYS A 57 17.84 4.39 10.93
CA LYS A 57 18.07 3.50 9.79
C LYS A 57 19.37 2.72 10.00
N VAL A 58 19.27 1.40 10.10
CA VAL A 58 20.41 0.48 10.37
C VAL A 58 20.88 -0.27 9.13
N TRP A 59 20.02 -0.37 8.11
CA TRP A 59 20.34 -0.99 6.84
C TRP A 59 19.49 -0.40 5.71
N GLU A 60 19.99 -0.43 4.47
CA GLU A 60 19.19 -0.09 3.28
C GLU A 60 19.71 -0.76 2.02
N MET A 61 18.82 -1.06 1.08
CA MET A 61 19.11 -1.51 -0.26
C MET A 61 18.42 -0.61 -1.28
N ILE A 62 19.23 0.09 -2.08
CA ILE A 62 18.80 0.88 -3.24
C ILE A 62 19.01 0.07 -4.52
N GLY A 63 18.57 0.60 -5.66
CA GLY A 63 18.70 -0.09 -6.96
C GLY A 63 17.51 -1.00 -7.28
N LEU A 64 16.41 -0.81 -6.56
CA LEU A 64 15.10 -1.41 -6.82
C LEU A 64 14.25 -0.42 -7.63
N ALA A 65 13.11 -0.88 -8.14
CA ALA A 65 12.14 -0.06 -8.85
C ALA A 65 10.75 -0.33 -8.27
N GLN A 66 10.27 0.59 -7.43
CA GLN A 66 9.01 0.45 -6.71
C GLN A 66 8.83 -0.93 -6.04
N PRO A 67 9.70 -1.32 -5.10
CA PRO A 67 9.48 -2.58 -4.37
C PRO A 67 8.16 -2.47 -3.60
N HIS A 68 7.27 -3.45 -3.78
CA HIS A 68 5.97 -3.46 -3.10
C HIS A 68 5.95 -4.35 -1.87
N GLU A 69 6.72 -5.44 -1.87
CA GLU A 69 6.70 -6.51 -0.86
C GLU A 69 8.11 -6.90 -0.41
N ILE A 70 8.26 -7.23 0.88
CA ILE A 70 9.45 -7.85 1.47
C ILE A 70 9.10 -8.91 2.52
N VAL A 71 9.46 -10.16 2.21
CA VAL A 71 9.35 -11.29 3.16
C VAL A 71 10.72 -11.70 3.70
N GLU A 72 10.87 -11.78 5.02
CA GLU A 72 12.06 -12.38 5.64
C GLU A 72 12.00 -13.92 5.60
N LEU A 73 12.97 -14.54 4.92
CA LEU A 73 13.06 -15.99 4.81
C LEU A 73 13.74 -16.61 6.03
N ALA A 74 13.44 -17.88 6.31
CA ALA A 74 14.00 -18.62 7.46
C ALA A 74 15.54 -18.74 7.46
N ASN A 75 16.20 -18.57 6.31
CA ASN A 75 17.66 -18.52 6.20
C ASN A 75 18.25 -17.12 6.49
N GLY A 76 17.42 -16.14 6.82
CA GLY A 76 17.79 -14.74 7.05
C GLY A 76 17.94 -13.90 5.78
N HIS A 77 17.65 -14.46 4.60
CA HIS A 77 17.58 -13.71 3.35
C HIS A 77 16.24 -12.98 3.24
N LEU A 78 16.13 -12.11 2.24
CA LEU A 78 14.91 -11.36 1.95
C LEU A 78 14.38 -11.77 0.58
N LEU A 79 13.09 -12.03 0.47
CA LEU A 79 12.37 -12.21 -0.78
C LEU A 79 11.61 -10.92 -1.09
N ILE A 80 11.72 -10.39 -2.31
CA ILE A 80 11.25 -9.04 -2.64
C ILE A 80 10.49 -9.06 -3.96
N ALA A 81 9.31 -8.45 -3.99
CA ALA A 81 8.60 -8.10 -5.22
C ALA A 81 9.10 -6.75 -5.75
N ASP A 82 9.99 -6.79 -6.73
CA ASP A 82 10.63 -5.62 -7.34
C ASP A 82 9.87 -5.18 -8.61
N THR A 83 8.70 -4.59 -8.38
CA THR A 83 7.61 -4.41 -9.35
C THR A 83 8.00 -3.71 -10.64
N GLY A 84 8.71 -2.60 -10.56
CA GLY A 84 9.11 -1.81 -11.73
C GLY A 84 10.20 -2.48 -12.59
N TYR A 85 10.84 -3.53 -12.07
CA TYR A 85 11.72 -4.42 -12.83
C TYR A 85 11.03 -5.73 -13.25
N ASP A 86 9.73 -5.86 -12.98
CA ASP A 86 8.92 -7.04 -13.28
C ASP A 86 9.60 -8.34 -12.79
N ARG A 87 10.05 -8.38 -11.53
CA ARG A 87 10.73 -9.55 -10.99
C ARG A 87 10.50 -9.79 -9.51
N VAL A 88 10.66 -11.04 -9.10
CA VAL A 88 10.86 -11.43 -7.70
C VAL A 88 12.33 -11.78 -7.51
N ILE A 89 12.95 -11.29 -6.44
CA ILE A 89 14.36 -11.55 -6.14
C ILE A 89 14.55 -12.06 -4.71
N GLU A 90 15.53 -12.93 -4.53
CA GLU A 90 16.07 -13.25 -3.20
C GLU A 90 17.39 -12.51 -3.01
N VAL A 91 17.53 -11.86 -1.86
CA VAL A 91 18.69 -11.08 -1.48
C VAL A 91 19.35 -11.68 -0.25
N ASP A 92 20.66 -11.95 -0.35
CA ASP A 92 21.53 -12.28 0.76
C ASP A 92 21.67 -11.06 1.68
N TYR A 93 20.86 -11.04 2.75
CA TYR A 93 20.88 -10.00 3.77
C TYR A 93 21.93 -10.32 4.84
N PRO A 94 22.72 -9.33 5.30
CA PRO A 94 22.68 -7.91 4.93
C PRO A 94 23.58 -7.53 3.74
N ASN A 95 24.18 -8.49 3.03
CA ASN A 95 25.20 -8.27 2.00
C ASN A 95 24.69 -7.62 0.70
N LYS A 96 23.37 -7.66 0.45
CA LYS A 96 22.66 -7.05 -0.70
C LYS A 96 22.94 -7.75 -2.04
N ASN A 97 23.53 -8.94 -2.03
CA ASN A 97 23.71 -9.71 -3.26
C ASN A 97 22.39 -10.36 -3.66
N ILE A 98 21.97 -10.19 -4.91
CA ILE A 98 20.86 -10.96 -5.47
C ILE A 98 21.36 -12.37 -5.74
N VAL A 99 20.76 -13.36 -5.07
CA VAL A 99 21.17 -14.78 -5.14
C VAL A 99 20.18 -15.65 -5.93
N TRP A 100 19.00 -15.12 -6.21
CA TRP A 100 17.98 -15.75 -7.06
C TRP A 100 17.06 -14.68 -7.66
N GLU A 101 16.53 -14.93 -8.86
CA GLU A 101 15.64 -14.03 -9.60
C GLU A 101 14.62 -14.85 -10.42
N TRP A 102 13.36 -14.46 -10.34
CA TRP A 102 12.27 -14.97 -11.16
C TRP A 102 11.58 -13.84 -11.91
N LYS A 103 11.30 -14.05 -13.20
CA LYS A 103 10.73 -13.04 -14.10
C LYS A 103 9.61 -13.63 -14.96
N PRO A 104 8.40 -13.03 -14.95
CA PRO A 104 7.32 -13.44 -15.82
C PRO A 104 7.64 -13.28 -17.31
N GLU A 105 8.62 -12.43 -17.68
CA GLU A 105 9.01 -12.20 -19.08
C GLU A 105 9.70 -13.43 -19.71
N LEU A 106 10.31 -14.27 -18.87
CA LEU A 106 11.07 -15.45 -19.28
C LEU A 106 10.19 -16.71 -19.28
N ILE A 107 8.96 -16.62 -18.79
CA ILE A 107 8.03 -17.73 -18.72
C ILE A 107 7.34 -17.93 -20.08
N ASN A 108 7.34 -19.17 -20.56
CA ASN A 108 6.49 -19.56 -21.69
C ASN A 108 5.08 -19.86 -21.18
N TRP A 109 4.22 -18.84 -21.15
CA TRP A 109 2.85 -18.95 -20.61
C TRP A 109 1.96 -19.94 -21.37
N THR A 110 2.18 -20.11 -22.68
CA THR A 110 1.46 -21.14 -23.47
C THR A 110 1.76 -22.56 -22.99
N ARG A 111 2.94 -22.82 -22.41
CA ARG A 111 3.25 -24.11 -21.77
C ARG A 111 2.55 -24.30 -20.43
N VAL A 112 2.32 -23.22 -19.68
CA VAL A 112 1.58 -23.25 -18.42
C VAL A 112 0.11 -23.59 -18.68
N ASN A 113 -0.50 -22.93 -19.68
CA ASN A 113 -1.85 -23.22 -20.13
C ASN A 113 -1.94 -23.06 -21.65
N PRO A 114 -2.24 -24.14 -22.41
CA PRO A 114 -2.33 -24.09 -23.88
C PRO A 114 -3.36 -23.10 -24.45
N ASN A 115 -4.33 -22.66 -23.64
CA ASN A 115 -5.29 -21.63 -24.04
C ASN A 115 -4.68 -20.22 -24.09
N TRP A 116 -3.58 -19.98 -23.38
CA TRP A 116 -2.85 -18.72 -23.41
C TRP A 116 -1.90 -18.70 -24.60
N SER A 117 -2.47 -18.54 -25.79
CA SER A 117 -1.74 -18.49 -27.05
C SER A 117 -0.74 -17.32 -27.09
N SER A 118 0.08 -17.25 -28.15
CA SER A 118 1.04 -16.17 -28.36
C SER A 118 0.41 -14.77 -28.48
N SER A 119 -0.91 -14.68 -28.71
CA SER A 119 -1.63 -13.40 -28.74
C SER A 119 -2.25 -13.01 -27.41
N HIS A 120 -2.23 -13.90 -26.41
CA HIS A 120 -2.72 -13.61 -25.07
C HIS A 120 -1.84 -12.53 -24.41
N TYR A 121 -2.42 -11.71 -23.54
CA TYR A 121 -1.76 -10.56 -22.93
C TYR A 121 -0.43 -10.93 -22.28
N TYR A 122 -0.36 -12.10 -21.64
CA TYR A 122 0.84 -12.58 -20.95
C TYR A 122 2.05 -12.71 -21.87
N ASN A 123 1.81 -12.98 -23.15
CA ASN A 123 2.85 -13.15 -24.18
C ASN A 123 3.02 -11.91 -25.06
N ASN A 124 2.14 -10.91 -24.95
CA ASN A 124 2.15 -9.72 -25.79
C ASN A 124 1.65 -8.48 -25.02
N PRO A 125 2.33 -8.09 -23.93
CA PRO A 125 1.96 -6.90 -23.18
C PRO A 125 2.16 -5.61 -23.98
N PHE A 126 1.33 -4.61 -23.73
CA PHE A 126 1.35 -3.32 -24.44
C PHE A 126 1.68 -2.11 -23.55
N ALA A 127 1.93 -2.34 -22.25
CA ALA A 127 2.30 -1.32 -21.27
C ALA A 127 3.74 -1.54 -20.80
N PHE A 128 4.39 -0.52 -20.23
CA PHE A 128 5.70 -0.71 -19.58
C PHE A 128 5.56 -1.32 -18.20
N ASP A 129 4.51 -0.94 -17.47
CA ASP A 129 4.10 -1.59 -16.23
C ASP A 129 3.15 -2.74 -16.59
N TRP A 130 3.67 -3.78 -17.22
CA TRP A 130 2.85 -4.83 -17.82
C TRP A 130 2.54 -5.98 -16.86
N SER A 131 3.44 -6.29 -15.94
CA SER A 131 3.16 -7.29 -14.91
C SER A 131 2.49 -6.63 -13.70
N HIS A 132 3.00 -5.46 -13.30
CA HIS A 132 2.74 -4.85 -11.99
C HIS A 132 2.70 -5.91 -10.88
N LEU A 133 3.64 -6.85 -10.89
CA LEU A 133 3.68 -7.83 -9.82
C LEU A 133 3.89 -7.08 -8.51
N ASN A 134 2.98 -7.28 -7.58
CA ASN A 134 2.81 -6.40 -6.43
C ASN A 134 3.02 -7.11 -5.11
N ASP A 135 3.16 -8.43 -5.14
CA ASP A 135 3.28 -9.23 -3.94
C ASP A 135 4.03 -10.54 -4.21
N VAL A 136 4.73 -11.01 -3.18
CA VAL A 136 5.31 -12.34 -3.07
C VAL A 136 5.26 -12.84 -1.63
N ASP A 137 4.60 -13.98 -1.43
CA ASP A 137 4.59 -14.68 -0.15
C ASP A 137 5.34 -16.03 -0.24
N PHE A 138 5.75 -16.60 0.90
CA PHE A 138 6.62 -17.76 0.99
C PHE A 138 6.07 -18.85 1.94
N GLN A 139 5.87 -20.06 1.39
CA GLN A 139 5.41 -21.21 2.16
C GLN A 139 6.45 -22.33 2.21
N HIS A 140 6.78 -22.77 3.42
CA HIS A 140 7.49 -24.03 3.62
C HIS A 140 6.53 -25.22 3.47
N ARG A 141 6.77 -26.11 2.50
CA ARG A 141 5.96 -27.31 2.22
C ARG A 141 6.68 -28.61 2.63
N GLY A 142 7.40 -28.55 3.75
CA GLY A 142 8.12 -29.67 4.35
C GLY A 142 9.46 -29.95 3.66
N ALA A 143 9.46 -30.73 2.57
CA ALA A 143 10.71 -31.08 1.89
C ALA A 143 11.19 -30.00 0.88
N TRP A 144 10.34 -29.05 0.57
CA TRP A 144 10.56 -28.00 -0.41
C TRP A 144 9.79 -26.74 -0.01
N ASN A 145 10.11 -25.63 -0.65
CA ASN A 145 9.48 -24.33 -0.44
C ASN A 145 8.80 -23.85 -1.73
N ALA A 146 7.73 -23.10 -1.56
CA ALA A 146 7.00 -22.42 -2.61
C ALA A 146 7.03 -20.90 -2.39
N CYS A 147 6.84 -20.14 -3.47
CA CYS A 147 6.44 -18.75 -3.38
C CYS A 147 5.15 -18.51 -4.15
N LEU A 148 4.26 -17.72 -3.57
CA LEU A 148 3.00 -17.27 -4.16
C LEU A 148 3.24 -15.85 -4.70
N ILE A 149 2.92 -15.60 -5.96
CA ILE A 149 3.25 -14.33 -6.62
C ILE A 149 1.98 -13.77 -7.22
N SER A 150 1.62 -12.55 -6.82
CA SER A 150 0.55 -11.79 -7.47
C SER A 150 1.10 -11.01 -8.66
N ILE A 151 0.54 -11.26 -9.83
CA ILE A 151 0.82 -10.49 -11.04
C ILE A 151 -0.43 -9.65 -11.34
N ARG A 152 -0.51 -8.48 -10.72
CA ARG A 152 -1.72 -7.64 -10.70
C ARG A 152 -2.28 -7.41 -12.09
N ASN A 153 -1.43 -7.04 -13.05
CA ASN A 153 -1.90 -6.68 -14.38
C ASN A 153 -2.24 -7.88 -15.27
N PHE A 154 -1.95 -9.08 -14.79
CA PHE A 154 -2.34 -10.33 -15.41
C PHE A 154 -3.70 -10.82 -14.90
N ASP A 155 -4.27 -10.15 -13.88
CA ASP A 155 -5.42 -10.63 -13.12
C ASP A 155 -5.19 -12.09 -12.64
N MET A 156 -3.95 -12.39 -12.22
CA MET A 156 -3.50 -13.76 -11.95
C MET A 156 -2.53 -13.84 -10.78
N ILE A 157 -2.69 -14.91 -10.00
CA ILE A 157 -1.74 -15.37 -8.99
C ILE A 157 -1.12 -16.67 -9.48
N VAL A 158 0.18 -16.85 -9.27
CA VAL A 158 0.89 -18.10 -9.54
C VAL A 158 1.59 -18.59 -8.28
N GLU A 159 1.61 -19.89 -8.07
CA GLU A 159 2.50 -20.50 -7.09
C GLU A 159 3.65 -21.20 -7.82
N VAL A 160 4.87 -20.84 -7.44
CA VAL A 160 6.11 -21.39 -7.99
C VAL A 160 6.74 -22.33 -6.97
N ASN A 161 7.17 -23.51 -7.41
CA ASN A 161 8.05 -24.37 -6.64
C ASN A 161 9.45 -23.72 -6.58
N TYR A 162 9.60 -22.83 -5.61
CA TYR A 162 10.81 -22.05 -5.39
C TYR A 162 12.06 -22.93 -5.24
N THR A 163 11.96 -24.12 -4.62
CA THR A 163 13.12 -25.02 -4.48
C THR A 163 13.58 -25.58 -5.82
N ALA A 164 12.64 -26.07 -6.64
CA ALA A 164 12.96 -26.56 -7.99
C ALA A 164 13.47 -25.44 -8.89
N GLU A 165 12.93 -24.24 -8.73
CA GLU A 165 13.31 -23.04 -9.46
C GLU A 165 14.70 -22.53 -9.09
N LYS A 166 15.09 -22.63 -7.80
CA LYS A 166 16.40 -22.21 -7.30
C LYS A 166 17.54 -23.16 -7.69
N PHE A 167 17.27 -24.47 -7.77
CA PHE A 167 18.30 -25.48 -8.06
C PHE A 167 18.22 -26.07 -9.47
N GLY A 168 17.16 -25.76 -10.21
CA GLY A 168 16.92 -26.23 -11.56
C GLY A 168 17.12 -25.14 -12.62
N PRO A 169 16.59 -25.35 -13.84
CA PRO A 169 16.57 -24.32 -14.86
C PRO A 169 15.70 -23.15 -14.41
N SER A 170 16.29 -21.96 -14.31
CA SER A 170 15.57 -20.75 -13.96
C SER A 170 14.51 -20.39 -15.00
N ASN A 171 13.40 -19.85 -14.52
CA ASN A 171 12.19 -19.47 -15.21
C ASN A 171 11.57 -20.64 -16.00
N ASN A 172 11.62 -21.84 -15.42
CA ASN A 172 10.99 -23.00 -16.04
C ASN A 172 9.47 -22.96 -15.80
N PRO A 173 8.62 -22.92 -16.85
CA PRO A 173 7.16 -22.93 -16.66
C PRO A 173 6.65 -24.16 -15.92
N ASP A 174 7.36 -25.29 -15.95
CA ASP A 174 6.96 -26.50 -15.21
C ASP A 174 7.10 -26.35 -13.68
N ASN A 175 7.81 -25.30 -13.22
CA ASN A 175 7.91 -24.97 -11.80
C ASN A 175 6.71 -24.14 -11.31
N ILE A 176 5.86 -23.63 -12.19
CA ILE A 176 4.56 -23.05 -11.81
C ILE A 176 3.61 -24.23 -11.54
N ILE A 177 3.33 -24.47 -10.26
CA ILE A 177 2.61 -25.66 -9.79
C ILE A 177 1.13 -25.38 -9.54
N TRP A 178 0.75 -24.11 -9.41
CA TRP A 178 -0.62 -23.67 -9.24
C TRP A 178 -0.80 -22.26 -9.80
N TYR A 179 -2.02 -21.92 -10.20
CA TYR A 179 -2.39 -20.56 -10.59
C TYR A 179 -3.91 -20.35 -10.45
N TYR A 180 -4.33 -19.11 -10.27
CA TYR A 180 -5.74 -18.70 -10.26
C TYR A 180 -5.90 -17.32 -10.90
N GLY A 181 -6.95 -17.16 -11.71
CA GLY A 181 -7.18 -15.99 -12.55
C GLY A 181 -6.90 -16.21 -14.03
N ASP A 182 -7.38 -15.29 -14.85
CA ASP A 182 -7.09 -15.16 -16.29
C ASP A 182 -7.33 -13.71 -16.71
N TYR A 183 -6.47 -13.18 -17.58
CA TYR A 183 -6.51 -11.78 -18.00
C TYR A 183 -7.85 -11.44 -18.66
N GLY A 184 -8.52 -10.42 -18.12
CA GLY A 184 -9.80 -9.96 -18.64
C GLY A 184 -11.01 -10.79 -18.18
N ASP A 185 -10.81 -11.91 -17.46
CA ASP A 185 -11.91 -12.60 -16.77
C ASP A 185 -12.07 -12.05 -15.35
N HIS A 186 -12.65 -10.85 -15.29
CA HIS A 186 -12.87 -10.13 -14.03
C HIS A 186 -13.87 -10.81 -13.09
N SER A 187 -14.50 -11.91 -13.50
CA SER A 187 -15.30 -12.73 -12.58
C SER A 187 -14.43 -13.53 -11.60
N LEU A 188 -13.21 -13.89 -12.02
CA LEU A 188 -12.22 -14.59 -11.20
C LEU A 188 -11.43 -13.61 -10.33
N LEU A 189 -10.71 -12.68 -10.97
CA LEU A 189 -9.88 -11.65 -10.35
C LEU A 189 -9.86 -10.39 -11.20
N HIS A 190 -9.71 -9.24 -10.56
CA HIS A 190 -9.52 -7.95 -11.20
C HIS A 190 -8.53 -7.12 -10.39
N ARG A 191 -7.28 -7.09 -10.85
CA ARG A 191 -6.14 -6.35 -10.28
C ARG A 191 -5.94 -6.59 -8.77
N GLN A 192 -5.86 -7.85 -8.40
CA GLN A 192 -5.70 -8.33 -7.03
C GLN A 192 -4.38 -7.91 -6.37
N HIS A 193 -4.34 -8.01 -5.05
CA HIS A 193 -3.17 -7.77 -4.19
C HIS A 193 -3.10 -8.83 -3.07
N ASN A 194 -1.92 -8.92 -2.45
CA ASN A 194 -1.54 -9.73 -1.29
C ASN A 194 -2.33 -11.05 -1.14
N PRO A 195 -2.16 -12.02 -2.07
CA PRO A 195 -2.56 -13.38 -1.81
C PRO A 195 -1.73 -14.03 -0.70
N ASP A 196 -2.41 -14.61 0.28
CA ASP A 196 -1.77 -15.25 1.44
C ASP A 196 -2.30 -16.69 1.64
N TYR A 197 -1.46 -17.54 2.24
CA TYR A 197 -1.77 -18.91 2.61
C TYR A 197 -2.58 -18.98 3.92
N LEU A 198 -3.80 -19.50 3.85
CA LEU A 198 -4.59 -19.79 5.05
C LEU A 198 -4.13 -21.06 5.75
N SER A 199 -4.39 -21.15 7.06
CA SER A 199 -4.08 -22.32 7.89
C SER A 199 -4.75 -23.62 7.43
N ASN A 200 -5.88 -23.52 6.70
CA ASN A 200 -6.58 -24.65 6.11
C ASN A 200 -6.01 -25.10 4.75
N GLY A 201 -4.99 -24.40 4.24
CA GLY A 201 -4.33 -24.64 2.96
C GLY A 201 -4.99 -23.98 1.75
N ASN A 202 -6.07 -23.22 1.93
CA ASN A 202 -6.66 -22.37 0.90
C ASN A 202 -5.86 -21.06 0.75
N ILE A 203 -6.22 -20.27 -0.27
CA ILE A 203 -5.59 -18.97 -0.52
C ILE A 203 -6.62 -17.87 -0.28
N ILE A 204 -6.27 -16.89 0.55
CA ILE A 204 -7.05 -15.66 0.72
C ILE A 204 -6.49 -14.60 -0.24
N ILE A 205 -7.36 -13.78 -0.84
CA ILE A 205 -6.96 -12.83 -1.88
C ILE A 205 -7.75 -11.53 -1.71
N ALA A 206 -7.06 -10.39 -1.72
CA ALA A 206 -7.68 -9.09 -1.90
C ALA A 206 -7.91 -8.81 -3.40
N ASP A 207 -9.13 -9.05 -3.87
CA ASP A 207 -9.55 -8.83 -5.26
C ASP A 207 -10.00 -7.38 -5.46
N SER A 208 -9.00 -6.49 -5.57
CA SER A 208 -9.13 -5.05 -5.28
C SER A 208 -10.14 -4.31 -6.13
N GLU A 209 -10.14 -4.46 -7.46
CA GLU A 209 -11.07 -3.72 -8.34
C GLU A 209 -12.47 -4.36 -8.39
N ASN A 210 -12.65 -5.50 -7.71
CA ASN A 210 -13.95 -6.09 -7.43
C ASN A 210 -14.46 -5.78 -6.00
N ASP A 211 -13.72 -4.95 -5.24
CA ASP A 211 -14.04 -4.51 -3.88
C ASP A 211 -14.38 -5.70 -2.94
N ARG A 212 -13.60 -6.78 -3.02
CA ARG A 212 -13.87 -7.99 -2.23
C ARG A 212 -12.61 -8.69 -1.75
N ILE A 213 -12.75 -9.41 -0.63
CA ILE A 213 -11.83 -10.46 -0.22
C ILE A 213 -12.45 -11.81 -0.60
N ILE A 214 -11.68 -12.71 -1.19
CA ILE A 214 -12.12 -14.07 -1.53
C ILE A 214 -11.19 -15.12 -0.93
N GLU A 215 -11.77 -16.25 -0.51
CA GLU A 215 -11.02 -17.46 -0.18
C GLU A 215 -11.22 -18.47 -1.30
N VAL A 216 -10.13 -18.88 -1.93
CA VAL A 216 -10.11 -19.85 -3.02
C VAL A 216 -9.63 -21.19 -2.49
N ASN A 217 -10.41 -22.24 -2.72
CA ASN A 217 -9.99 -23.60 -2.43
C ASN A 217 -8.77 -23.96 -3.29
N TYR A 218 -7.67 -24.31 -2.64
CA TYR A 218 -6.43 -24.59 -3.35
C TYR A 218 -6.56 -25.74 -4.37
N THR A 219 -7.31 -26.80 -4.02
CA THR A 219 -7.42 -28.01 -4.86
C THR A 219 -8.45 -27.84 -5.96
N THR A 220 -9.65 -27.35 -5.65
CA THR A 220 -10.76 -27.27 -6.61
C THR A 220 -10.74 -25.98 -7.42
N LYS A 221 -10.00 -24.96 -6.97
CA LYS A 221 -10.00 -23.58 -7.50
C LYS A 221 -11.36 -22.90 -7.45
N ASN A 222 -12.28 -23.40 -6.64
CA ASN A 222 -13.57 -22.75 -6.39
C ASN A 222 -13.42 -21.68 -5.31
N VAL A 223 -14.18 -20.59 -5.43
CA VAL A 223 -14.33 -19.62 -4.34
C VAL A 223 -15.26 -20.22 -3.28
N GLU A 224 -14.74 -20.43 -2.08
CA GLU A 224 -15.47 -21.05 -0.96
C GLU A 224 -16.03 -20.00 0.01
N TRP A 225 -15.42 -18.81 0.04
CA TRP A 225 -15.88 -17.71 0.88
C TRP A 225 -15.61 -16.36 0.20
N ILE A 226 -16.49 -15.38 0.46
CA ILE A 226 -16.41 -14.02 -0.08
C ILE A 226 -16.83 -13.03 1.00
N TYR A 227 -16.09 -11.94 1.14
CA TYR A 227 -16.51 -10.74 1.85
C TYR A 227 -16.42 -9.52 0.95
N GLN A 228 -17.57 -8.92 0.65
CA GLN A 228 -17.68 -7.68 -0.14
C GLN A 228 -17.92 -6.45 0.77
N GLY A 229 -18.64 -6.63 1.89
CA GLY A 229 -18.87 -5.57 2.87
C GLY A 229 -19.20 -4.21 2.24
N ASN A 230 -18.61 -3.15 2.79
CA ASN A 230 -18.49 -1.85 2.12
C ASN A 230 -16.99 -1.53 1.98
N LEU A 231 -16.26 -2.46 1.36
CA LEU A 231 -14.86 -2.26 1.02
C LEU A 231 -14.74 -1.31 -0.17
N GLU A 232 -13.61 -0.64 -0.28
CA GLU A 232 -13.25 0.19 -1.42
C GLU A 232 -11.75 0.00 -1.69
N TRP A 233 -11.46 -0.77 -2.72
CA TRP A 233 -10.13 -1.13 -3.18
C TRP A 233 -9.27 -1.75 -2.06
N PRO A 234 -9.70 -2.89 -1.48
CA PRO A 234 -8.91 -3.59 -0.47
C PRO A 234 -7.62 -4.12 -1.10
N ARG A 235 -6.52 -4.11 -0.35
CA ARG A 235 -5.23 -4.60 -0.86
C ARG A 235 -4.66 -5.79 -0.13
N ASP A 236 -5.15 -6.06 1.07
CA ASP A 236 -4.51 -7.02 1.95
C ASP A 236 -5.54 -7.58 2.93
N ALA A 237 -5.39 -8.86 3.27
CA ALA A 237 -6.28 -9.61 4.13
C ALA A 237 -5.61 -10.86 4.76
N ASP A 238 -5.19 -10.75 6.03
CA ASP A 238 -4.51 -11.83 6.75
C ASP A 238 -5.43 -12.60 7.70
N GLU A 239 -5.12 -13.88 7.88
CA GLU A 239 -5.74 -14.70 8.92
C GLU A 239 -5.11 -14.45 10.29
N MET A 240 -5.93 -14.05 11.25
CA MET A 240 -5.50 -13.85 12.64
C MET A 240 -5.55 -15.17 13.44
N PRO A 241 -4.78 -15.31 14.53
CA PRO A 241 -4.77 -16.53 15.35
C PRO A 241 -6.13 -16.96 15.93
N ASN A 242 -7.09 -16.04 16.03
CA ASN A 242 -8.45 -16.31 16.49
C ASN A 242 -9.43 -16.69 15.35
N GLY A 243 -8.97 -16.81 14.11
CA GLY A 243 -9.78 -17.12 12.92
C GLY A 243 -10.54 -15.93 12.34
N ASN A 244 -10.34 -14.73 12.89
CA ASN A 244 -10.80 -13.49 12.25
C ASN A 244 -9.87 -13.11 11.09
N LEU A 245 -10.30 -12.18 10.25
CA LEU A 245 -9.45 -11.59 9.22
C LEU A 245 -9.12 -10.14 9.57
N LEU A 246 -7.86 -9.75 9.39
CA LEU A 246 -7.41 -8.36 9.40
C LEU A 246 -7.38 -7.90 7.94
N ILE A 247 -8.06 -6.81 7.59
CA ILE A 247 -8.21 -6.36 6.20
C ILE A 247 -7.77 -4.91 6.08
N THR A 248 -6.90 -4.64 5.10
CA THR A 248 -6.50 -3.30 4.70
C THR A 248 -7.40 -2.77 3.57
N ASP A 249 -8.33 -1.89 3.94
CA ASP A 249 -9.32 -1.27 3.04
C ASP A 249 -8.79 0.10 2.54
N SER A 250 -7.98 0.06 1.47
CA SER A 250 -7.11 1.18 1.10
C SER A 250 -7.87 2.46 0.72
N LEU A 251 -8.83 2.42 -0.20
CA LEU A 251 -9.62 3.62 -0.51
C LEU A 251 -10.69 3.87 0.56
N GLY A 252 -11.14 2.84 1.27
CA GLY A 252 -11.90 2.97 2.52
C GLY A 252 -11.16 3.72 3.63
N SER A 253 -9.83 3.84 3.51
CA SER A 253 -8.93 4.54 4.44
C SER A 253 -9.06 4.04 5.87
N ARG A 254 -9.02 2.72 6.02
CA ARG A 254 -9.12 2.04 7.31
C ARG A 254 -8.45 0.68 7.27
N VAL A 255 -8.13 0.17 8.44
CA VAL A 255 -7.87 -1.25 8.68
C VAL A 255 -9.01 -1.78 9.54
N ILE A 256 -9.55 -2.94 9.19
CA ILE A 256 -10.66 -3.57 9.91
C ILE A 256 -10.30 -4.99 10.31
N GLN A 257 -10.74 -5.41 11.49
CA GLN A 257 -10.83 -6.81 11.83
C GLN A 257 -12.28 -7.25 11.66
N ILE A 258 -12.49 -8.36 10.96
CA ILE A 258 -13.81 -8.97 10.81
C ILE A 258 -13.85 -10.36 11.41
N ASN A 259 -15.00 -10.73 11.96
CA ASN A 259 -15.26 -12.14 12.23
C ASN A 259 -15.58 -12.85 10.90
N LYS A 260 -14.83 -13.90 10.57
CA LYS A 260 -14.92 -14.59 9.27
C LYS A 260 -16.28 -15.28 9.05
N GLU A 261 -16.90 -15.79 10.11
CA GLU A 261 -18.19 -16.49 10.05
C GLU A 261 -19.37 -15.51 9.98
N SER A 262 -19.46 -14.57 10.93
CA SER A 262 -20.57 -13.61 10.98
C SER A 262 -20.44 -12.47 9.97
N LYS A 263 -19.22 -12.25 9.44
CA LYS A 263 -18.84 -11.12 8.57
C LYS A 263 -19.00 -9.74 9.24
N GLU A 264 -19.09 -9.69 10.56
CA GLU A 264 -19.19 -8.45 11.31
C GLU A 264 -17.80 -7.84 11.56
N ILE A 265 -17.71 -6.51 11.46
CA ILE A 265 -16.52 -5.78 11.87
C ILE A 265 -16.46 -5.77 13.40
N VAL A 266 -15.42 -6.37 13.96
CA VAL A 266 -15.21 -6.47 15.43
C VAL A 266 -14.19 -5.46 15.94
N TRP A 267 -13.34 -4.92 15.07
CA TRP A 267 -12.43 -3.81 15.35
C TRP A 267 -12.17 -2.99 14.09
N GLN A 268 -11.88 -1.69 14.26
CA GLN A 268 -11.56 -0.81 13.14
C GLN A 268 -10.65 0.33 13.59
N TYR A 269 -9.65 0.65 12.77
CA TYR A 269 -8.86 1.86 12.88
C TYR A 269 -8.95 2.70 11.60
N LYS A 270 -9.25 3.99 11.76
CA LYS A 270 -9.31 4.99 10.66
C LYS A 270 -8.20 6.02 10.74
N GLY A 271 -7.94 6.55 11.94
CA GLY A 271 -6.83 7.47 12.24
C GLY A 271 -6.58 8.54 11.16
N ASP A 272 -5.29 8.74 10.87
CA ASP A 272 -4.80 9.53 9.73
C ASP A 272 -4.38 8.62 8.56
N LEU A 273 -5.12 7.53 8.33
CA LEU A 273 -4.80 6.63 7.24
C LEU A 273 -5.16 7.28 5.90
N ILE A 274 -4.21 7.26 4.97
CA ILE A 274 -4.37 7.78 3.61
C ILE A 274 -3.85 6.70 2.68
N ASN A 275 -4.78 5.92 2.13
CA ASN A 275 -4.47 4.80 1.25
C ASN A 275 -3.48 3.80 1.89
N PRO A 276 -3.81 3.24 3.09
CA PRO A 276 -2.98 2.22 3.71
C PRO A 276 -2.78 1.07 2.72
N TYR A 277 -1.58 0.52 2.67
CA TYR A 277 -1.21 -0.52 1.71
C TYR A 277 -1.44 -1.90 2.31
N GLU A 278 -0.92 -2.11 3.52
CA GLU A 278 -0.88 -3.40 4.22
C GLU A 278 -0.88 -3.20 5.73
N ALA A 279 -1.30 -4.24 6.47
CA ALA A 279 -1.29 -4.23 7.91
C ALA A 279 -1.13 -5.62 8.57
N ASP A 280 -0.02 -5.83 9.26
CA ASP A 280 0.25 -7.06 10.00
C ASP A 280 -0.18 -7.03 11.46
N LEU A 281 -0.63 -8.19 11.97
CA LEU A 281 -0.74 -8.43 13.40
C LEU A 281 0.62 -8.82 14.00
N LEU A 282 1.07 -8.07 15.00
CA LEU A 282 2.28 -8.37 15.75
C LEU A 282 2.02 -9.34 16.92
N GLU A 283 3.07 -10.01 17.40
CA GLU A 283 3.02 -10.95 18.54
C GLU A 283 2.41 -10.34 19.82
N ASN A 284 2.52 -9.02 19.99
CA ASN A 284 1.98 -8.28 21.13
C ASN A 284 0.54 -7.77 20.91
N GLU A 285 -0.16 -8.29 19.90
CA GLU A 285 -1.52 -7.91 19.47
C GLU A 285 -1.65 -6.48 18.93
N ASN A 286 -0.55 -5.75 18.75
CA ASN A 286 -0.57 -4.50 18.02
C ASN A 286 -0.67 -4.78 16.51
N VAL A 287 -1.18 -3.81 15.77
CA VAL A 287 -1.23 -3.82 14.31
C VAL A 287 -0.18 -2.87 13.77
N LEU A 288 0.73 -3.38 12.93
CA LEU A 288 1.68 -2.58 12.16
C LEU A 288 1.00 -2.19 10.84
N ILE A 289 1.14 -0.94 10.39
CA ILE A 289 0.40 -0.45 9.21
C ILE A 289 1.33 0.36 8.33
N GLY A 290 1.45 -0.04 7.07
CA GLY A 290 2.07 0.72 5.99
C GLY A 290 1.08 1.75 5.47
N ASN A 291 1.19 3.02 5.88
CA ASN A 291 0.19 4.03 5.52
C ASN A 291 0.38 4.60 4.10
N GLY A 292 0.79 3.79 3.13
CA GLY A 292 0.90 4.14 1.71
C GLY A 292 1.42 5.55 1.47
N ILE A 293 0.60 6.35 0.77
CA ILE A 293 0.92 7.73 0.41
C ILE A 293 0.85 8.72 1.58
N GLY A 294 0.28 8.30 2.72
CA GLY A 294 0.39 9.02 3.98
C GLY A 294 1.84 9.18 4.44
N GLY A 295 2.75 8.31 4.01
CA GLY A 295 4.19 8.41 4.23
C GLY A 295 4.59 8.24 5.70
N VAL A 296 3.85 7.40 6.42
CA VAL A 296 4.08 7.08 7.84
C VAL A 296 3.84 5.59 8.05
N VAL A 297 4.65 4.96 8.91
CA VAL A 297 4.35 3.62 9.43
C VAL A 297 3.78 3.79 10.82
N TYR A 298 2.69 3.09 11.14
CA TYR A 298 2.07 3.13 12.46
C TYR A 298 2.10 1.76 13.12
N GLU A 299 2.40 1.71 14.41
CA GLU A 299 2.06 0.57 15.27
C GLU A 299 0.92 1.01 16.19
N ILE A 300 -0.21 0.31 16.11
CA ILE A 300 -1.45 0.63 16.80
C ILE A 300 -1.79 -0.48 17.77
N ASN A 301 -2.06 -0.16 19.03
CA ASN A 301 -2.52 -1.17 19.98
C ASN A 301 -4.03 -1.49 19.80
N PRO A 302 -4.56 -2.56 20.42
CA PRO A 302 -5.98 -2.91 20.32
C PRO A 302 -6.96 -1.79 20.70
N ASP A 303 -6.56 -0.87 21.59
CA ASP A 303 -7.37 0.30 21.98
C ASP A 303 -7.39 1.42 20.93
N GLY A 304 -6.68 1.26 19.81
CA GLY A 304 -6.60 2.25 18.73
C GLY A 304 -5.59 3.38 19.00
N VAL A 305 -4.66 3.19 19.94
CA VAL A 305 -3.61 4.15 20.28
C VAL A 305 -2.35 3.87 19.47
N ILE A 306 -1.79 4.91 18.85
CA ILE A 306 -0.47 4.85 18.20
C ILE A 306 0.59 4.70 19.29
N VAL A 307 1.23 3.54 19.37
CA VAL A 307 2.29 3.24 20.35
C VAL A 307 3.69 3.38 19.77
N TRP A 308 3.82 3.30 18.45
CA TRP A 308 5.04 3.61 17.72
C TRP A 308 4.71 4.17 16.34
N ARG A 309 5.61 4.97 15.78
CA ARG A 309 5.50 5.48 14.41
C ARG A 309 6.88 5.72 13.80
N TYR A 310 6.96 5.61 12.49
CA TYR A 310 8.12 6.03 11.71
C TYR A 310 7.72 6.93 10.54
N GLY A 311 8.55 7.94 10.26
CA GLY A 311 8.29 8.91 9.21
C GLY A 311 7.41 10.09 9.65
N LEU A 312 7.11 10.94 8.68
CA LEU A 312 6.30 12.13 8.84
C LEU A 312 5.46 12.33 7.58
N SER A 313 4.16 12.55 7.74
CA SER A 313 3.32 12.90 6.60
C SER A 313 3.66 14.31 6.12
N TYR A 314 4.41 14.39 5.02
CA TYR A 314 4.82 15.67 4.43
C TYR A 314 3.61 16.48 3.96
N LEU A 315 2.65 15.82 3.30
CA LEU A 315 1.41 16.47 2.83
C LEU A 315 0.65 17.09 4.00
N LYS A 316 0.46 16.34 5.09
CA LYS A 316 -0.19 16.85 6.31
C LYS A 316 0.60 18.01 6.89
N SER A 317 1.92 17.88 6.99
CA SER A 317 2.79 18.91 7.57
C SER A 317 2.72 20.22 6.81
N VAL A 318 2.78 20.18 5.47
CA VAL A 318 2.68 21.38 4.63
C VAL A 318 1.31 22.04 4.74
N VAL A 319 0.22 21.26 4.68
CA VAL A 319 -1.13 21.81 4.83
C VAL A 319 -1.32 22.45 6.20
N TYR A 320 -0.87 21.76 7.26
CA TYR A 320 -1.03 22.24 8.63
C TYR A 320 -0.23 23.52 8.88
N LEU A 321 1.02 23.57 8.42
CA LEU A 321 1.87 24.76 8.54
C LEU A 321 1.24 25.97 7.84
N ASN A 322 0.75 25.80 6.60
CA ASN A 322 0.08 26.87 5.86
C ASN A 322 -1.20 27.34 6.56
N CYS A 323 -2.01 26.42 7.10
CA CYS A 323 -3.20 26.77 7.85
C CYS A 323 -2.87 27.53 9.14
N ILE A 324 -1.85 27.10 9.88
CA ILE A 324 -1.40 27.79 11.11
C ILE A 324 -0.90 29.19 10.78
N ILE A 325 -0.07 29.35 9.75
CA ILE A 325 0.43 30.67 9.31
C ILE A 325 -0.74 31.56 8.89
N SER A 326 -1.68 31.04 8.10
CA SER A 326 -2.89 31.74 7.67
C SER A 326 -3.72 32.24 8.86
N ILE A 327 -3.92 31.38 9.88
CA ILE A 327 -4.64 31.74 11.11
C ILE A 327 -3.89 32.84 11.87
N LEU A 328 -2.59 32.69 12.09
CA LEU A 328 -1.78 33.66 12.81
C LEU A 328 -1.77 35.02 12.11
N MET A 329 -1.56 35.05 10.79
CA MET A 329 -1.63 36.26 9.99
C MET A 329 -3.03 36.88 10.04
N GLY A 330 -4.08 36.08 9.89
CA GLY A 330 -5.46 36.52 9.99
C GLY A 330 -5.77 37.19 11.34
N VAL A 331 -5.34 36.58 12.45
CA VAL A 331 -5.51 37.12 13.81
C VAL A 331 -4.73 38.43 13.99
N LEU A 332 -3.49 38.49 13.52
CA LEU A 332 -2.68 39.72 13.58
C LEU A 332 -3.32 40.86 12.79
N PHE A 333 -3.75 40.60 11.54
CA PHE A 333 -4.42 41.61 10.73
C PHE A 333 -5.77 42.02 11.33
N LEU A 334 -6.51 41.10 11.94
CA LEU A 334 -7.73 41.43 12.68
C LEU A 334 -7.44 42.37 13.84
N PHE A 335 -6.39 42.12 14.62
CA PHE A 335 -5.98 42.98 15.72
C PHE A 335 -5.63 44.40 15.24
N PHE A 336 -4.80 44.52 14.18
CA PHE A 336 -4.45 45.84 13.62
C PHE A 336 -5.63 46.55 12.98
N THR A 337 -6.51 45.81 12.30
CA THR A 337 -7.72 46.39 11.69
C THR A 337 -8.69 46.85 12.77
N TYR A 338 -8.90 46.05 13.82
CA TYR A 338 -9.74 46.40 14.97
C TYR A 338 -9.23 47.63 15.70
N THR A 339 -7.93 47.69 16.03
CA THR A 339 -7.32 48.86 16.68
C THR A 339 -7.47 50.11 15.81
N LYS A 340 -7.26 50.01 14.50
CA LYS A 340 -7.48 51.12 13.55
C LYS A 340 -8.94 51.58 13.50
N ILE A 341 -9.90 50.65 13.42
CA ILE A 341 -11.34 50.96 13.47
C ILE A 341 -11.67 51.70 14.76
N ARG A 342 -11.21 51.19 15.92
CA ARG A 342 -11.49 51.77 17.23
C ARG A 342 -10.97 53.21 17.32
N THR A 343 -9.75 53.45 16.86
CA THR A 343 -9.15 54.79 16.83
C THR A 343 -9.92 55.73 15.89
N ILE A 344 -10.34 55.28 14.71
CA ILE A 344 -11.09 56.12 13.76
C ILE A 344 -12.50 56.42 14.27
N ASN A 345 -13.23 55.42 14.79
CA ASN A 345 -14.59 55.62 15.31
C ASN A 345 -14.61 56.56 16.53
N ALA A 346 -13.53 56.64 17.30
CA ALA A 346 -13.38 57.63 18.36
C ALA A 346 -13.25 59.08 17.83
N VAL A 347 -12.95 59.25 16.54
CA VAL A 347 -12.63 60.56 15.92
C VAL A 347 -13.65 60.98 14.85
N ARG A 348 -14.19 60.06 14.04
CA ARG A 348 -15.15 60.34 12.94
C ARG A 348 -16.15 59.19 12.78
N GLY A 349 -17.44 59.52 12.69
CA GLY A 349 -18.54 58.56 12.63
C GLY A 349 -18.49 57.58 11.45
N LYS A 350 -18.75 56.29 11.76
CA LYS A 350 -18.98 55.08 10.94
C LYS A 350 -18.24 54.92 9.60
N ASN A 351 -17.46 53.83 9.48
CA ASN A 351 -16.80 53.41 8.23
C ASN A 351 -17.09 51.92 7.88
N THR A 352 -17.88 51.68 6.83
CA THR A 352 -18.34 50.34 6.39
C THR A 352 -17.25 49.49 5.72
N LYS A 353 -16.23 50.09 5.10
CA LYS A 353 -15.16 49.35 4.39
C LYS A 353 -14.32 48.46 5.31
N ASN A 354 -14.16 48.85 6.58
CA ASN A 354 -13.35 48.08 7.52
C ASN A 354 -14.04 46.78 7.99
N TYR A 355 -15.38 46.75 8.02
CA TYR A 355 -16.14 45.54 8.39
C TYR A 355 -16.05 44.46 7.32
N VAL A 356 -15.94 44.84 6.04
CA VAL A 356 -15.71 43.89 4.94
C VAL A 356 -14.36 43.20 5.09
N ILE A 357 -13.30 43.97 5.41
CA ILE A 357 -11.95 43.42 5.65
C ILE A 357 -11.96 42.45 6.84
N VAL A 358 -12.62 42.82 7.94
CA VAL A 358 -12.79 41.94 9.11
C VAL A 358 -13.49 40.63 8.71
N GLY A 359 -14.57 40.72 7.94
CA GLY A 359 -15.29 39.53 7.45
C GLY A 359 -14.43 38.61 6.60
N ILE A 360 -13.61 39.17 5.69
CA ILE A 360 -12.67 38.39 4.85
C ILE A 360 -11.63 37.68 5.73
N LEU A 361 -11.04 38.37 6.71
CA LEU A 361 -10.02 37.79 7.59
C LEU A 361 -10.60 36.67 8.47
N ILE A 362 -11.80 36.87 9.01
CA ILE A 362 -12.53 35.80 9.74
C ILE A 362 -12.82 34.61 8.81
N GLY A 363 -13.15 34.88 7.54
CA GLY A 363 -13.33 33.84 6.52
C GLY A 363 -12.08 32.98 6.34
N PHE A 364 -10.91 33.59 6.14
CA PHE A 364 -9.65 32.85 5.99
C PHE A 364 -9.29 32.01 7.22
N ILE A 365 -9.46 32.55 8.42
CA ILE A 365 -9.24 31.81 9.68
C ILE A 365 -10.18 30.62 9.76
N THR A 366 -11.48 30.86 9.53
CA THR A 366 -12.51 29.81 9.57
C THR A 366 -12.21 28.70 8.58
N ILE A 367 -11.87 29.03 7.33
CA ILE A 367 -11.51 28.05 6.29
C ILE A 367 -10.27 27.25 6.72
N SER A 368 -9.25 27.92 7.26
CA SER A 368 -8.02 27.24 7.71
C SER A 368 -8.28 26.28 8.86
N ILE A 369 -9.15 26.66 9.82
CA ILE A 369 -9.58 25.77 10.91
C ILE A 369 -10.37 24.58 10.36
N ILE A 370 -11.29 24.81 9.42
CA ILE A 370 -12.04 23.72 8.77
C ILE A 370 -11.08 22.75 8.11
N ILE A 371 -10.11 23.24 7.32
CA ILE A 371 -9.11 22.38 6.67
C ILE A 371 -8.30 21.57 7.70
N LEU A 372 -7.89 22.16 8.82
CA LEU A 372 -7.18 21.43 9.87
C LEU A 372 -8.03 20.29 10.45
N LEU A 373 -9.32 20.53 10.65
CA LEU A 373 -10.26 19.55 11.21
C LEU A 373 -10.70 18.47 10.21
N THR A 374 -10.66 18.77 8.91
CA THR A 374 -11.16 17.87 7.86
C THR A 374 -10.08 17.40 6.88
N TYR A 375 -8.81 17.68 7.16
CA TYR A 375 -7.66 17.37 6.29
C TYR A 375 -7.70 15.94 5.77
N THR A 376 -7.86 14.96 6.66
CA THR A 376 -7.83 13.55 6.32
C THR A 376 -8.97 13.22 5.36
N SER A 377 -10.20 13.65 5.67
CA SER A 377 -11.37 13.45 4.80
C SER A 377 -11.23 14.12 3.43
N ILE A 378 -10.72 15.37 3.38
CA ILE A 378 -10.47 16.08 2.12
C ILE A 378 -9.41 15.36 1.29
N THR A 379 -8.33 14.91 1.93
CA THR A 379 -7.22 14.24 1.24
C THR A 379 -7.66 12.89 0.67
N ILE A 380 -8.41 12.11 1.45
CA ILE A 380 -9.01 10.85 1.00
C ILE A 380 -9.93 11.10 -0.21
N LEU A 381 -10.79 12.13 -0.15
CA LEU A 381 -11.68 12.46 -1.26
C LEU A 381 -10.91 12.83 -2.53
N ILE A 382 -9.88 13.67 -2.41
CA ILE A 382 -9.02 14.05 -3.54
C ILE A 382 -8.36 12.81 -4.13
N PHE A 383 -7.80 11.95 -3.26
CA PHE A 383 -7.14 10.73 -3.69
C PHE A 383 -8.12 9.82 -4.43
N ARG A 384 -9.30 9.54 -3.84
CA ARG A 384 -10.36 8.77 -4.52
C ARG A 384 -10.69 9.33 -5.90
N ILE A 385 -10.84 10.65 -6.06
CA ILE A 385 -11.14 11.26 -7.36
C ILE A 385 -10.00 11.08 -8.37
N LEU A 386 -8.73 11.25 -7.95
CA LEU A 386 -7.56 11.06 -8.82
C LEU A 386 -7.41 9.62 -9.29
N PHE A 387 -7.96 8.69 -8.51
CA PHE A 387 -7.73 7.26 -8.61
C PHE A 387 -8.99 6.43 -8.83
N SER A 388 -10.14 7.07 -9.08
CA SER A 388 -11.41 6.41 -9.39
C SER A 388 -11.57 6.08 -10.87
N SER A 389 -10.66 6.57 -11.73
CA SER A 389 -10.64 6.31 -13.17
C SER A 389 -9.58 5.28 -13.57
N ARG A 390 -9.27 4.33 -12.67
CA ARG A 390 -8.22 3.33 -12.89
C ARG A 390 -8.64 2.30 -13.92
#